data_AF-A0A399SQJ6-F1
#
_entry.id   AF-A0A399SQJ6-F1
#
_cell.length_a   1.000
_cell.length_b   1.000
_cell.length_c   1.000
_cell.angle_alpha   90.00
_cell.angle_beta   90.00
_cell.angle_gamma   90.00
#
_symmetry.space_group_name_H-M   'P 1'
#
loop_
_entity.id
_entity.type
_entity.pdbx_description
1 polymer ?
#
loop_
_entity_poly.entity_id
_entity_poly.type
_entity_poly.pdbx_seq_one_letter_code
_entity_poly.pdbx_strand_id
1 'polypeptide(L)'
;MSNKTHEIRPNQSIELLKELHILTRDGKMNQDSRRKLKQVYHLFQFIEPLMADVQHSKGHVTLVDHGAGKSYLGFILYDLFCKEQPGDGTSHIYGIETREELVAKSTELAARLGFKGMS
;
A
#
# COMPACT_ATOMS: atom_id res chain seq x y z
N MET A 1 -17.59 25.27 10.06
CA MET A 1 -16.17 24.88 10.10
C MET A 1 -16.06 23.51 9.42
N SER A 2 -15.41 23.44 8.25
CA SER A 2 -15.45 22.24 7.41
C SER A 2 -14.64 21.10 8.04
N ASN A 3 -15.30 19.96 8.20
CA ASN A 3 -14.79 18.72 8.80
C ASN A 3 -13.53 18.25 8.03
N LYS A 4 -12.36 18.33 8.68
CA LYS A 4 -11.04 17.85 8.20
C LYS A 4 -10.93 16.32 8.25
N THR A 5 -11.97 15.60 7.86
CA THR A 5 -12.02 14.13 7.85
C THR A 5 -11.62 13.52 6.50
N HIS A 6 -11.19 14.34 5.53
CA HIS A 6 -10.98 13.92 4.13
C HIS A 6 -9.54 13.52 3.76
N GLU A 7 -8.64 13.25 4.73
CA GLU A 7 -7.24 12.95 4.38
C GLU A 7 -6.96 11.46 4.16
N ILE A 8 -7.72 10.54 4.76
CA ILE A 8 -7.55 9.09 4.57
C ILE A 8 -8.67 8.57 3.67
N ARG A 9 -8.33 7.75 2.67
CA ARG A 9 -9.35 7.16 1.78
C ARG A 9 -10.22 6.17 2.57
N PRO A 10 -11.55 6.10 2.33
CA PRO A 10 -12.47 5.30 3.15
C PRO A 10 -12.09 3.83 3.32
N ASN A 11 -11.50 3.23 2.29
CA ASN A 11 -11.15 1.81 2.27
C ASN A 11 -9.68 1.54 2.60
N GLN A 12 -8.91 2.56 2.96
CA GLN A 12 -7.49 2.39 3.24
C GLN A 12 -7.26 1.66 4.57
N SER A 13 -6.29 0.75 4.61
CA SER A 13 -6.00 -0.06 5.79
C SER A 13 -5.40 0.80 6.91
N ILE A 14 -6.15 1.03 7.98
CA ILE A 14 -5.69 1.79 9.16
C ILE A 14 -4.47 1.14 9.80
N GLU A 15 -4.45 -0.19 9.89
CA GLU A 15 -3.31 -0.92 10.46
C GLU A 15 -2.04 -0.78 9.61
N LEU A 16 -2.17 -0.73 8.28
CA LEU A 16 -1.06 -0.38 7.40
C LEU A 16 -0.57 1.05 7.71
N LEU A 17 -1.46 2.03 7.75
CA LEU A 17 -1.08 3.42 8.02
C LEU A 17 -0.36 3.59 9.38
N LYS A 18 -0.70 2.78 10.39
CA LYS A 18 0.02 2.74 11.67
C LYS A 18 1.42 2.16 11.52
N GLU A 19 1.56 1.05 10.80
CA GLU A 19 2.86 0.40 10.53
C GLU A 19 3.80 1.32 9.75
N LEU A 20 3.25 2.11 8.80
CA LEU A 20 3.98 3.12 8.05
C LEU A 20 4.36 4.36 8.88
N HIS A 21 3.97 4.41 10.15
CA HIS A 21 4.09 5.58 11.02
C HIS A 21 3.44 6.85 10.45
N ILE A 22 2.42 6.67 9.61
CA ILE A 22 1.55 7.77 9.17
C ILE A 22 0.55 8.05 10.29
N LEU A 23 -0.07 7.01 10.85
CA LEU A 23 -0.88 7.14 12.05
C LEU A 23 -0.07 6.80 13.30
N THR A 24 -0.38 7.48 14.41
CA THR A 24 0.07 7.03 15.72
C THR A 24 -0.62 5.71 16.10
N ARG A 25 -0.14 5.05 17.16
CA ARG A 25 -0.78 3.84 17.70
C ARG A 25 -2.28 4.05 18.00
N ASP A 26 -2.62 5.24 18.49
CA ASP A 26 -4.01 5.66 18.78
C ASP A 26 -4.80 6.10 17.54
N GLY A 27 -4.24 5.96 16.32
CA GLY A 27 -4.89 6.34 15.07
C GLY A 27 -4.92 7.84 14.79
N LYS A 28 -4.09 8.65 15.46
CA LYS A 28 -4.05 10.11 15.27
C LYS A 28 -3.02 10.50 14.21
N MET A 29 -3.24 11.65 13.58
CA MET A 29 -2.36 12.20 12.56
C MET A 29 -1.85 13.61 12.93
N ASN A 30 -0.53 13.77 12.98
CA ASN A 30 0.13 15.07 13.20
C ASN A 30 0.54 15.72 11.87
N GLN A 31 1.07 16.94 11.87
CA GLN A 31 1.42 17.66 10.63
C GLN A 31 2.49 16.96 9.77
N ASP A 32 3.47 16.30 10.40
CA ASP A 32 4.49 15.52 9.67
C ASP A 32 3.87 14.30 8.98
N SER A 33 2.99 13.59 9.69
CA SER A 33 2.21 12.48 9.12
C SER A 33 1.38 12.89 7.92
N ARG A 34 0.71 14.05 7.96
CA ARG A 34 -0.05 14.58 6.81
C ARG A 34 0.85 14.83 5.62
N ARG A 35 2.04 15.40 5.85
CA ARG A 35 3.03 15.64 4.81
C ARG A 35 3.50 14.32 4.18
N LYS A 36 3.77 13.30 4.99
CA LYS A 36 4.13 11.94 4.51
C LYS A 36 2.99 11.33 3.69
N LEU A 37 1.76 11.36 4.19
CA LEU A 37 0.59 10.83 3.50
C LEU A 37 0.38 11.52 2.14
N LYS A 38 0.55 12.85 2.09
CA LYS A 38 0.49 13.60 0.83
C LYS A 38 1.55 13.15 -0.17
N GLN A 39 2.78 12.89 0.26
CA GLN A 39 3.86 12.38 -0.61
C GLN A 39 3.53 10.98 -1.14
N VAL A 40 3.05 10.10 -0.26
CA VAL A 40 2.63 8.74 -0.63
C VAL A 40 1.53 8.77 -1.68
N TYR A 41 0.49 9.58 -1.48
CA TYR A 41 -0.58 9.71 -2.47
C TYR A 41 -0.12 10.34 -3.77
N HIS A 42 0.80 11.30 -3.74
CA HIS A 42 1.32 11.89 -4.96
C HIS A 42 2.06 10.86 -5.81
N LEU A 43 2.86 10.00 -5.17
CA LEU A 43 3.53 8.90 -5.85
C LEU A 43 2.51 7.85 -6.36
N PHE A 44 1.51 7.50 -5.55
CA PHE A 44 0.44 6.61 -5.98
C PHE A 44 -0.29 7.14 -7.21
N GLN A 45 -0.69 8.41 -7.23
CA GLN A 45 -1.37 9.05 -8.37
C GLN A 45 -0.56 9.02 -9.66
N PHE A 46 0.77 9.01 -9.55
CA PHE A 46 1.65 8.88 -10.70
C PHE A 46 1.69 7.44 -11.24
N ILE A 47 1.65 6.44 -10.36
CA ILE A 47 1.77 5.01 -10.71
C ILE A 47 0.41 4.39 -11.08
N GLU A 48 -0.67 4.81 -10.43
CA GLU A 48 -2.05 4.34 -10.62
C GLU A 48 -2.48 4.24 -12.09
N PRO A 49 -2.29 5.26 -12.95
CA PRO A 49 -2.67 5.15 -14.37
C PRO A 49 -1.88 4.06 -15.10
N LEU A 50 -0.59 3.88 -14.80
CA LEU A 50 0.24 2.84 -15.42
C LEU A 50 -0.23 1.44 -15.03
N MET A 51 -0.59 1.25 -13.75
CA MET A 51 -1.16 0.00 -13.27
C MET A 51 -2.55 -0.25 -13.88
N ALA A 52 -3.38 0.79 -14.01
CA ALA A 52 -4.68 0.72 -14.64
C ALA A 52 -4.59 0.31 -16.12
N ASP A 53 -3.63 0.85 -16.86
CA ASP A 53 -3.39 0.48 -18.26
C ASP A 53 -2.99 -1.00 -18.40
N VAL A 54 -2.10 -1.48 -17.53
CA VAL A 54 -1.71 -2.90 -17.49
C VAL A 54 -2.90 -3.79 -17.13
N GLN A 55 -3.66 -3.41 -16.09
CA GLN A 55 -4.86 -4.12 -15.66
C GLN A 55 -5.89 -4.20 -16.80
N HIS A 56 -6.12 -3.10 -17.51
CA HIS A 56 -7.05 -3.04 -18.63
C HIS A 56 -6.60 -3.93 -19.79
N SER A 57 -5.30 -3.96 -20.09
CA SER A 57 -4.74 -4.75 -21.19
C SER A 57 -4.65 -6.26 -20.88
N LYS A 58 -4.36 -6.64 -19.63
CA LYS A 58 -4.02 -8.04 -19.26
C LYS A 58 -5.00 -8.70 -18.30
N GLY A 59 -5.95 -7.94 -17.73
CA GLY A 59 -6.89 -8.41 -16.71
C GLY A 59 -6.27 -8.63 -15.32
N HIS A 60 -4.98 -8.34 -15.13
CA HIS A 60 -4.28 -8.42 -13.85
C HIS A 60 -3.00 -7.57 -13.88
N VAL A 61 -2.50 -7.20 -12.70
CA VAL A 61 -1.21 -6.52 -12.53
C VAL A 61 -0.24 -7.43 -11.79
N THR A 62 0.92 -7.69 -12.39
CA THR A 62 2.07 -8.25 -11.68
C THR A 62 3.12 -7.15 -11.55
N LEU A 63 3.47 -6.78 -10.32
CA LEU A 63 4.43 -5.73 -10.01
C LEU A 63 5.58 -6.31 -9.19
N VAL A 64 6.80 -5.88 -9.49
CA VAL A 64 7.99 -6.25 -8.73
C VAL A 64 8.56 -4.99 -8.06
N ASP A 65 8.57 -4.96 -6.73
CA ASP A 65 9.18 -3.92 -5.90
C ASP A 65 10.62 -4.32 -5.58
N HIS A 66 11.57 -3.85 -6.40
CA HIS A 66 12.98 -4.21 -6.27
C HIS A 66 13.67 -3.33 -5.21
N GLY A 67 14.24 -3.95 -4.18
CA GLY A 67 14.79 -3.22 -3.04
C GLY A 67 13.68 -2.75 -2.10
N ALA A 68 12.68 -3.60 -1.88
CA ALA A 68 11.45 -3.25 -1.16
C ALA A 68 11.73 -2.70 0.24
N GLY A 69 12.81 -3.12 0.91
CA GLY A 69 13.14 -2.66 2.25
C GLY A 69 12.00 -2.97 3.22
N LYS A 70 11.47 -1.95 3.89
CA LYS A 70 10.27 -2.10 4.75
C LYS A 70 8.96 -2.23 3.95
N SER A 71 9.04 -2.27 2.62
CA SER A 71 7.98 -2.56 1.66
C SER A 71 6.81 -1.57 1.62
N TYR A 72 7.01 -0.36 2.13
CA TYR A 72 5.94 0.62 2.32
C TYR A 72 5.19 0.99 1.04
N LEU A 73 5.91 1.12 -0.08
CA LEU A 73 5.28 1.46 -1.36
C LEU A 73 4.46 0.29 -1.90
N GLY A 74 5.04 -0.92 -2.01
CA GLY A 74 4.31 -2.12 -2.44
C GLY A 74 3.02 -2.36 -1.64
N PHE A 75 3.06 -2.22 -0.32
CA PHE A 75 1.88 -2.33 0.53
C PHE A 75 0.82 -1.27 0.22
N ILE A 76 1.22 0.00 0.03
CA ILE A 76 0.28 1.07 -0.33
C ILE A 76 -0.35 0.81 -1.70
N LEU A 77 0.45 0.39 -2.69
CA LEU A 77 -0.06 0.08 -4.03
C LEU A 77 -1.06 -1.08 -3.97
N TYR A 78 -0.77 -2.13 -3.20
CA TYR A 78 -1.70 -3.23 -2.99
C TYR A 78 -3.01 -2.75 -2.34
N ASP A 79 -2.89 -2.01 -1.24
CA ASP A 79 -4.01 -1.55 -0.42
C ASP A 79 -4.96 -0.61 -1.18
N LEU A 80 -4.40 0.29 -2.00
CA LEU A 80 -5.16 1.31 -2.72
C LEU A 80 -5.63 0.87 -4.11
N PHE A 81 -4.98 -0.11 -4.74
CA PHE A 81 -5.28 -0.51 -6.12
C PHE A 81 -5.72 -1.96 -6.23
N CYS A 82 -4.90 -2.91 -5.76
CA CYS A 82 -5.13 -4.34 -6.02
C CYS A 82 -6.28 -4.89 -5.17
N LYS A 83 -6.41 -4.43 -3.92
CA LYS A 83 -7.42 -4.91 -2.97
C LYS A 83 -8.86 -4.66 -3.42
N GLU A 84 -9.10 -3.58 -4.17
CA GLU A 84 -10.45 -3.20 -4.63
C GLU A 84 -10.84 -3.84 -5.97
N GLN A 85 -9.97 -4.63 -6.60
CA GLN A 85 -10.26 -5.22 -7.91
C GLN A 85 -11.26 -6.38 -7.80
N PRO A 86 -12.33 -6.40 -8.62
CA PRO A 86 -13.25 -7.52 -8.70
C PRO A 86 -12.63 -8.70 -9.46
N GLY A 87 -12.67 -9.89 -8.86
CA GLY A 87 -12.06 -11.13 -9.37
C GLY A 87 -11.04 -11.70 -8.40
N ASP A 88 -10.83 -13.01 -8.42
CA ASP A 88 -10.14 -13.81 -7.40
C ASP A 88 -8.63 -13.52 -7.21
N GLY A 89 -8.23 -12.27 -6.94
CA GLY A 89 -6.88 -11.94 -6.49
C GLY A 89 -5.76 -12.20 -7.51
N THR A 90 -6.02 -12.00 -8.80
CA THR A 90 -5.01 -12.26 -9.86
C THR A 90 -3.86 -11.26 -9.86
N SER A 91 -4.05 -10.07 -9.29
CA SER A 91 -2.98 -9.08 -9.16
C SER A 91 -2.04 -9.42 -8.01
N HIS A 92 -0.74 -9.38 -8.29
CA HIS A 92 0.30 -9.80 -7.38
C HIS A 92 1.45 -8.79 -7.31
N ILE A 93 1.94 -8.52 -6.10
CA ILE A 93 3.11 -7.67 -5.85
C ILE A 93 4.20 -8.53 -5.21
N TYR A 94 5.34 -8.61 -5.90
CA TYR A 94 6.53 -9.31 -5.41
C TYR A 94 7.51 -8.31 -4.80
N GLY A 95 7.91 -8.51 -3.56
CA GLY A 95 8.95 -7.72 -2.89
C GLY A 95 10.31 -8.40 -2.97
N ILE A 96 11.31 -7.76 -3.56
CA ILE A 96 12.68 -8.29 -3.59
C ILE A 96 13.53 -7.56 -2.54
N GLU A 97 13.96 -8.30 -1.53
CA GLU A 97 14.83 -7.83 -0.45
C GLU A 97 15.83 -8.92 -0.05
N THR A 98 17.05 -8.51 0.28
CA THR A 98 18.17 -9.40 0.62
C THR A 98 18.27 -9.70 2.11
N ARG A 99 17.73 -8.82 2.95
CA ARG A 99 17.73 -8.95 4.40
C ARG A 99 16.57 -9.79 4.88
N GLU A 100 16.86 -10.99 5.37
CA GLU A 100 15.86 -11.96 5.85
C GLU A 100 14.92 -11.36 6.89
N GLU A 101 15.42 -10.52 7.80
CA GLU A 101 14.59 -9.92 8.84
C GLU A 101 13.55 -8.94 8.30
N LEU A 102 13.80 -8.34 7.14
CA LEU A 102 12.85 -7.46 6.47
C LEU A 102 11.86 -8.26 5.63
N VAL A 103 12.30 -9.33 4.98
CA VAL A 103 11.42 -10.28 4.30
C VAL A 103 10.40 -10.84 5.29
N ALA A 104 10.86 -11.38 6.42
CA ALA A 104 9.97 -11.94 7.45
C ALA A 104 8.94 -10.93 7.96
N LYS A 105 9.36 -9.69 8.24
CA LYS A 105 8.45 -8.60 8.67
C LYS A 105 7.43 -8.24 7.60
N SER A 106 7.85 -8.20 6.33
CA SER A 106 6.96 -7.92 5.21
C SER A 106 5.92 -9.03 5.06
N THR A 107 6.34 -10.29 5.06
CA THR A 107 5.44 -11.45 4.98
C THR A 107 4.44 -11.49 6.15
N GLU A 108 4.88 -11.23 7.38
CA GLU A 108 4.00 -11.15 8.56
C GLU A 108 2.98 -10.02 8.42
N LEU A 109 3.41 -8.84 7.95
CA LEU A 109 2.51 -7.71 7.73
C LEU A 109 1.45 -8.02 6.66
N ALA A 110 1.85 -8.64 5.54
CA ALA A 110 0.92 -9.06 4.50
C ALA A 110 -0.10 -10.08 5.02
N ALA A 111 0.34 -11.05 5.81
CA ALA A 111 -0.55 -12.02 6.44
C ALA A 111 -1.53 -11.35 7.41
N ARG A 112 -1.06 -10.44 8.27
CA ARG A 112 -1.88 -9.71 9.25
C ARG A 112 -2.93 -8.81 8.58
N LEU A 113 -2.59 -8.21 7.44
CA LEU A 113 -3.51 -7.36 6.66
C LEU A 113 -4.40 -8.17 5.69
N GLY A 114 -4.17 -9.48 5.55
CA GLY A 114 -4.91 -10.33 4.62
C GLY A 114 -4.59 -10.06 3.14
N PHE A 115 -3.42 -9.51 2.84
CA PHE A 115 -2.98 -9.15 1.49
C PHE A 115 -2.43 -10.39 0.76
N LYS A 116 -3.34 -11.25 0.27
CA LYS A 116 -3.02 -12.56 -0.31
C LYS A 116 -2.21 -12.51 -1.61
N GLY A 117 -2.22 -11.37 -2.31
CA GLY A 117 -1.45 -11.16 -3.53
C GLY A 117 -0.12 -10.46 -3.29
N MET A 118 0.52 -10.70 -2.15
CA MET A 118 1.87 -10.20 -1.86
C MET A 118 2.79 -11.36 -1.48
N SER A 119 4.03 -11.36 -2.02
CA SER A 119 5.05 -12.39 -1.74
C SER A 119 6.47 -11.84 -1.84
#